data_AF-A0A8S3FTC2-F1
#
_entry.id   AF-A0A8S3FTC2-F1
#
_cell.length_a   1.000
_cell.length_b   1.000
_cell.length_c   1.000
_cell.angle_alpha   90.00
_cell.angle_beta   90.00
_cell.angle_gamma   90.00
#
_symmetry.space_group_name_H-M   'P 1'
#
loop_
_entity.id
_entity.type
_entity.pdbx_description
1 polymer ?
#
loop_
_entity_poly.entity_id
_entity_poly.type
_entity_poly.pdbx_seq_one_letter_code
_entity_poly.pdbx_strand_id
1 'polypeptide(L)'
;VDDNQHSWIFLSLIANMTNNRLRCLIISISIGLIVVFIVGAIIYLARQSERKTIDYDACPRPKQFATDYDFDYTKKTNEYRNTNSSIDYFRLSLSWSPTFCKTQNGKNLFQCQHSFGFVVHGLWPSTFKKGSSSHSHPRNCRNEKPMPIEIIRKYFCMMPSENLMQGEWEKHGTCYWEKPEEYFEQIKSLYSK
;
A
#
# COMPACT_ATOMS: atom_id res chain seq x y z
N VAL A 1 5.38 -61.89 -30.71
CA VAL A 1 4.73 -60.82 -29.92
C VAL A 1 5.75 -59.71 -29.79
N ASP A 2 5.63 -58.65 -30.59
CA ASP A 2 5.65 -57.25 -30.11
C ASP A 2 5.85 -56.21 -31.24
N ASP A 3 4.73 -55.61 -31.63
CA ASP A 3 4.40 -54.21 -31.33
C ASP A 3 5.27 -53.06 -31.88
N ASN A 4 5.68 -53.13 -33.16
CA ASN A 4 6.34 -51.97 -33.80
C ASN A 4 5.88 -51.61 -35.22
N GLN A 5 4.78 -52.19 -35.72
CA GLN A 5 4.24 -51.81 -37.03
C GLN A 5 3.15 -50.71 -37.01
N HIS A 6 2.63 -50.33 -35.83
CA HIS A 6 1.59 -49.30 -35.74
C HIS A 6 2.11 -47.85 -35.60
N SER A 7 3.40 -47.67 -35.27
CA SER A 7 3.97 -46.32 -35.01
C SER A 7 4.25 -45.52 -36.29
N TRP A 8 4.55 -46.20 -37.41
CA TRP A 8 4.90 -45.55 -38.69
C TRP A 8 3.68 -45.12 -39.53
N ILE A 9 2.49 -45.66 -39.24
CA ILE A 9 1.26 -45.28 -39.94
C ILE A 9 0.68 -43.98 -39.33
N PHE A 10 0.80 -43.78 -38.02
CA PHE A 10 0.33 -42.54 -37.36
C PHE A 10 1.20 -41.32 -37.69
N LEU A 11 2.52 -41.49 -37.86
CA LEU A 11 3.40 -40.38 -38.26
C LEU A 11 3.30 -40.02 -39.75
N SER A 12 2.90 -40.97 -40.62
CA SER A 12 2.68 -40.67 -42.05
C SER A 12 1.32 -40.04 -42.34
N LEU A 13 0.30 -40.30 -41.52
CA LEU A 13 -1.00 -39.61 -41.58
C LEU A 13 -0.95 -38.14 -41.14
N ILE A 14 -0.04 -37.78 -40.22
CA ILE A 14 0.19 -36.36 -39.82
C ILE A 14 1.09 -35.64 -40.83
N ALA A 15 1.99 -36.34 -41.52
CA ALA A 15 2.92 -35.75 -42.47
C ALA A 15 2.31 -35.43 -43.85
N ASN A 16 1.14 -35.99 -44.20
CA ASN A 16 0.55 -35.83 -45.54
C ASN A 16 -0.87 -35.20 -45.58
N MET A 17 -1.25 -34.50 -44.51
CA MET A 17 -2.48 -33.68 -44.48
C MET A 17 -2.21 -32.25 -44.06
N THR A 18 -1.24 -31.58 -44.68
CA THR A 18 -1.14 -30.11 -44.54
C THR A 18 -1.66 -29.45 -45.80
N ASN A 19 -2.98 -29.38 -45.89
CA ASN A 19 -3.64 -28.45 -46.80
C ASN A 19 -3.02 -27.07 -46.59
N ASN A 20 -2.52 -26.40 -47.64
CA ASN A 20 -1.91 -25.07 -47.53
C ASN A 20 -2.80 -24.10 -46.75
N ARG A 21 -4.13 -24.32 -46.79
CA ARG A 21 -5.12 -23.62 -45.98
C ARG A 21 -4.96 -23.82 -44.47
N LEU A 22 -4.68 -25.04 -43.99
CA LEU A 22 -4.49 -25.33 -42.57
C LEU A 22 -3.17 -24.75 -42.05
N ARG A 23 -2.10 -24.80 -42.85
CA ARG A 23 -0.82 -24.12 -42.52
C ARG A 23 -0.99 -22.61 -42.42
N CYS A 24 -1.65 -21.99 -43.41
CA CYS A 24 -1.95 -20.55 -43.35
C CYS A 24 -2.81 -20.20 -42.14
N LEU A 25 -3.80 -21.03 -41.80
CA LEU A 25 -4.67 -20.80 -40.63
C LEU A 25 -3.87 -20.83 -39.31
N ILE A 26 -3.00 -21.83 -39.13
CA ILE A 26 -2.16 -21.96 -37.92
C ILE A 26 -1.18 -20.77 -37.81
N ILE A 27 -0.56 -20.36 -38.92
CA ILE A 27 0.34 -19.21 -38.95
C ILE A 27 -0.41 -17.93 -38.61
N SER A 28 -1.59 -17.69 -39.20
CA SER A 28 -2.41 -16.50 -38.92
C SER A 28 -2.86 -16.43 -37.46
N ILE A 29 -3.28 -17.56 -36.86
CA ILE A 29 -3.66 -17.62 -35.44
C ILE A 29 -2.43 -17.35 -34.55
N SER A 30 -1.28 -17.94 -34.88
CA SER A 30 -0.04 -17.76 -34.12
C SER A 30 0.43 -16.30 -34.14
N ILE A 31 0.40 -15.66 -35.31
CA ILE A 31 0.71 -14.22 -35.46
C ILE A 31 -0.29 -13.39 -34.65
N GLY A 32 -1.59 -13.69 -34.73
CA GLY A 32 -2.61 -12.99 -33.96
C GLY A 32 -2.38 -13.07 -32.45
N LEU A 33 -2.07 -14.27 -31.93
CA LEU A 33 -1.75 -14.46 -30.51
C LEU A 33 -0.48 -13.70 -30.10
N ILE A 34 0.58 -13.76 -30.91
CA ILE A 34 1.82 -13.02 -30.66
C ILE A 34 1.55 -11.51 -30.60
N VAL A 35 0.75 -10.97 -31.53
CA VAL A 35 0.37 -9.55 -31.53
C VAL A 35 -0.40 -9.20 -30.27
N VAL A 36 -1.36 -10.02 -29.83
CA VAL A 36 -2.10 -9.80 -28.57
C VAL A 36 -1.17 -9.78 -27.37
N PHE A 37 -0.22 -10.73 -27.27
CA PHE A 37 0.75 -10.75 -26.19
C PHE A 37 1.67 -9.53 -26.19
N ILE A 38 2.17 -9.12 -27.37
CA ILE A 38 3.04 -7.94 -27.51
C ILE A 38 2.27 -6.67 -27.13
N VAL A 39 1.06 -6.48 -27.65
CA VAL A 39 0.22 -5.32 -27.32
C VAL A 39 -0.13 -5.31 -25.83
N GLY A 40 -0.47 -6.47 -25.25
CA GLY A 40 -0.72 -6.61 -23.81
C GLY A 40 0.51 -6.27 -22.97
N ALA A 41 1.70 -6.72 -23.37
CA ALA A 41 2.96 -6.40 -22.70
C ALA A 41 3.29 -4.90 -22.80
N ILE A 42 3.10 -4.29 -23.97
CA ILE A 42 3.30 -2.84 -24.18
C ILE A 42 2.35 -2.04 -23.27
N ILE A 43 1.06 -2.39 -23.24
CA ILE A 43 0.07 -1.74 -22.35
C ILE A 43 0.45 -1.95 -20.88
N TYR A 44 0.87 -3.14 -20.49
CA TYR A 44 1.30 -3.44 -19.12
C TYR A 44 2.52 -2.60 -18.72
N LEU A 45 3.53 -2.52 -19.58
CA LEU A 45 4.75 -1.74 -19.33
C LEU A 45 4.47 -0.22 -19.33
N ALA A 46 3.62 0.27 -20.22
CA ALA A 46 3.17 1.66 -20.23
C ALA A 46 2.44 2.01 -18.91
N ARG A 47 1.56 1.12 -18.43
CA ARG A 47 0.89 1.29 -17.12
C ARG A 47 1.85 1.23 -15.92
N GLN A 48 2.93 0.45 -16.01
CA GLN A 48 3.96 0.44 -14.98
C GLN A 48 4.78 1.76 -14.96
N SER A 49 4.97 2.38 -16.12
CA SER A 49 5.65 3.68 -16.24
C SER A 49 4.84 4.79 -15.55
N GLU A 50 3.53 4.86 -15.78
CA GLU A 50 2.66 5.90 -15.21
C GLU A 50 2.52 5.79 -13.68
N ARG A 51 2.55 4.57 -13.13
CA ARG A 51 2.46 4.37 -11.66
C ARG A 51 3.68 4.82 -10.89
N LYS A 52 4.84 4.97 -11.56
CA LYS A 52 6.11 5.32 -10.90
C LYS A 52 6.29 6.82 -10.62
N THR A 53 5.45 7.68 -11.17
CA THR A 53 5.64 9.14 -11.06
C THR A 53 4.58 9.78 -10.16
N ILE A 54 4.45 9.31 -8.92
CA ILE A 54 4.06 10.24 -7.85
C ILE A 54 5.33 11.02 -7.55
N ASP A 55 5.36 12.28 -7.94
CA ASP A 55 6.48 13.18 -7.67
C ASP A 55 6.54 13.46 -6.16
N TYR A 56 7.31 12.63 -5.44
CA TYR A 56 7.59 12.81 -4.01
C TYR A 56 8.50 14.02 -3.73
N ASP A 57 9.12 14.59 -4.76
CA ASP A 57 9.99 15.77 -4.67
C ASP A 57 9.19 17.08 -4.78
N ALA A 58 8.01 17.07 -5.41
CA ALA A 58 7.06 18.19 -5.40
C ALA A 58 6.38 18.43 -4.03
N CYS A 59 6.56 17.52 -3.07
CA CYS A 59 5.92 17.63 -1.77
C CYS A 59 6.57 18.72 -0.89
N PRO A 60 5.79 19.68 -0.36
CA PRO A 60 6.30 20.64 0.61
C PRO A 60 6.67 19.92 1.91
N ARG A 61 7.87 20.21 2.43
CA ARG A 61 8.36 19.70 3.73
C ARG A 61 8.84 20.87 4.59
N PRO A 62 8.76 20.78 5.92
CA PRO A 62 9.33 21.78 6.78
C PRO A 62 10.86 21.81 6.61
N LYS A 63 11.45 23.01 6.68
CA LYS A 63 12.91 23.17 6.62
C LYS A 63 13.60 22.46 7.79
N GLN A 64 12.94 22.43 8.93
CA GLN A 64 13.35 21.74 10.13
C GLN A 64 12.14 21.02 10.71
N PHE A 65 12.31 19.74 10.98
CA PHE A 65 11.29 18.95 11.66
C PHE A 65 11.36 19.21 13.17
N ALA A 66 10.22 19.12 13.84
CA ALA A 66 10.20 19.12 15.31
C ALA A 66 11.15 18.04 15.86
N THR A 67 11.69 18.24 17.06
CA THR A 67 12.56 17.26 17.74
C THR A 67 11.95 16.74 19.04
N ASP A 68 10.86 17.37 19.48
CA ASP A 68 10.09 17.11 20.69
C ASP A 68 8.70 16.54 20.37
N TYR A 69 8.58 15.81 19.25
CA TYR A 69 7.33 15.17 18.83
C TYR A 69 6.99 13.89 19.61
N ASP A 70 7.76 13.59 20.66
CA ASP A 70 7.50 12.45 21.53
C ASP A 70 6.13 12.60 22.20
N PHE A 71 5.21 11.74 21.78
CA PHE A 71 3.87 11.76 22.31
C PHE A 71 3.80 10.72 23.43
N ASP A 72 4.33 11.03 24.61
CA ASP A 72 4.30 10.09 25.73
C ASP A 72 2.85 9.77 26.14
N TYR A 73 2.28 8.74 25.51
CA TYR A 73 0.90 8.33 25.67
C TYR A 73 0.65 7.78 27.08
N THR A 74 1.72 7.35 27.77
CA THR A 74 1.63 6.84 29.14
C THR A 74 1.28 7.94 30.14
N LYS A 75 1.54 9.21 29.79
CA LYS A 75 1.17 10.38 30.60
C LYS A 75 -0.27 10.84 30.40
N LYS A 76 -1.01 10.31 29.41
CA LYS A 76 -2.42 10.65 29.21
C LYS A 76 -3.33 9.78 30.07
N THR A 77 -3.96 10.42 31.06
CA THR A 77 -4.89 9.78 32.00
C THR A 77 -6.16 9.19 31.37
N ASN A 78 -6.50 9.59 30.13
CA ASN A 78 -7.68 9.14 29.40
C ASN A 78 -7.36 8.17 28.25
N GLU A 79 -6.11 7.70 28.14
CA GLU A 79 -5.71 6.84 27.04
C GLU A 79 -5.61 5.38 27.49
N TYR A 80 -6.34 4.50 26.80
CA TYR A 80 -6.49 3.09 27.15
C TYR A 80 -5.50 2.21 26.38
N ARG A 81 -4.93 1.21 27.05
CA ARG A 81 -4.10 0.17 26.44
C ARG A 81 -4.90 -1.09 26.18
N ASN A 82 -4.80 -1.63 24.96
CA ASN A 82 -5.41 -2.90 24.60
C ASN A 82 -4.44 -3.77 23.80
N THR A 83 -3.82 -4.72 24.48
CA THR A 83 -2.90 -5.71 23.88
C THR A 83 -3.56 -7.06 23.62
N ASN A 84 -4.78 -7.29 24.13
CA ASN A 84 -5.39 -8.62 24.20
C ASN A 84 -6.47 -8.84 23.13
N SER A 85 -6.75 -7.83 22.32
CA SER A 85 -7.67 -7.94 21.19
C SER A 85 -7.01 -8.62 19.99
N SER A 86 -7.77 -9.44 19.28
CA SER A 86 -7.36 -9.95 17.97
C SER A 86 -7.31 -8.81 16.94
N ILE A 87 -6.55 -9.04 15.87
CA ILE A 87 -6.55 -8.19 14.68
C ILE A 87 -7.28 -8.97 13.59
N ASP A 88 -8.46 -8.49 13.22
CA ASP A 88 -9.30 -9.14 12.21
C ASP A 88 -9.21 -8.40 10.85
N TYR A 89 -8.94 -7.09 10.87
CA TYR A 89 -8.75 -6.27 9.67
C TYR A 89 -7.92 -5.01 9.96
N PHE A 90 -7.53 -4.31 8.90
CA PHE A 90 -6.86 -3.01 8.99
C PHE A 90 -7.73 -1.93 8.36
N ARG A 91 -7.83 -0.77 9.02
CA ARG A 91 -8.53 0.40 8.49
C ARG A 91 -7.53 1.48 8.12
N LEU A 92 -7.43 1.82 6.84
CA LEU A 92 -6.74 3.03 6.41
C LEU A 92 -7.67 4.22 6.62
N SER A 93 -7.27 5.14 7.49
CA SER A 93 -7.99 6.37 7.79
C SER A 93 -7.37 7.52 7.01
N LEU A 94 -8.19 8.24 6.23
CA LEU A 94 -7.77 9.39 5.43
C LEU A 94 -8.46 10.66 5.94
N SER A 95 -7.73 11.76 5.90
CA SER A 95 -8.26 13.10 6.15
C SER A 95 -8.23 13.90 4.85
N TRP A 96 -9.30 14.66 4.59
CA TRP A 96 -9.31 15.63 3.51
C TRP A 96 -8.86 16.99 4.04
N SER A 97 -7.60 17.36 3.77
CA SER A 97 -6.96 18.55 4.33
C SER A 97 -7.79 19.83 4.14
N PRO A 98 -8.39 20.14 2.97
CA PRO A 98 -9.14 21.38 2.79
C PRO A 98 -10.34 21.55 3.74
N THR A 99 -11.03 20.46 4.11
CA THR A 99 -12.14 20.54 5.07
C THR A 99 -11.62 20.49 6.51
N PHE A 100 -10.62 19.66 6.79
CA PHE A 100 -9.97 19.59 8.10
C PHE A 100 -9.39 20.94 8.53
N CYS A 101 -8.73 21.66 7.61
CA CYS A 101 -8.09 22.95 7.86
C CYS A 101 -9.08 24.09 8.12
N LYS A 102 -10.36 23.91 7.79
CA LYS A 102 -11.42 24.87 8.16
C LYS A 102 -11.83 24.78 9.64
N THR A 103 -11.44 23.71 10.34
CA THR A 103 -11.72 23.53 11.77
C THR A 103 -10.79 24.39 12.64
N GLN A 104 -11.23 24.78 13.84
CA GLN A 104 -10.43 25.61 14.75
C GLN A 104 -9.08 24.97 15.12
N ASN A 105 -9.02 23.64 15.18
CA ASN A 105 -7.82 22.88 15.52
C ASN A 105 -6.84 22.72 14.34
N GLY A 106 -7.26 23.05 13.11
CA GLY A 106 -6.46 22.81 11.91
C GLY A 106 -5.56 23.97 11.48
N LYS A 107 -5.93 25.21 11.79
CA LYS A 107 -5.41 26.42 11.10
C LYS A 107 -3.88 26.58 11.07
N ASN A 108 -3.19 26.15 12.12
CA ASN A 108 -1.74 26.34 12.27
C ASN A 108 -0.92 25.09 11.91
N LEU A 109 -1.55 24.01 11.46
CA LEU A 109 -0.84 22.79 11.09
C LEU A 109 -0.16 22.96 9.73
N PHE A 110 0.97 22.28 9.54
CA PHE A 110 1.75 22.34 8.28
C PHE A 110 0.87 22.07 7.06
N GLN A 111 0.04 21.03 7.11
CA GLN A 111 -0.88 20.68 6.02
C GLN A 111 -1.90 21.77 5.66
N CYS A 112 -2.13 22.75 6.54
CA CYS A 112 -3.09 23.84 6.37
C CYS A 112 -2.45 25.14 5.91
N GLN A 113 -1.12 25.24 6.04
CA GLN A 113 -0.30 26.29 5.41
C GLN A 113 0.09 25.94 3.97
N HIS A 114 -0.19 24.71 3.56
CA HIS A 114 0.11 24.15 2.25
C HIS A 114 -1.16 23.52 1.64
N SER A 115 -1.18 23.33 0.33
CA SER A 115 -2.37 22.82 -0.38
C SER A 115 -2.38 21.28 -0.47
N PHE A 116 -2.39 20.60 0.66
CA PHE A 116 -2.55 19.14 0.68
C PHE A 116 -3.97 18.72 0.27
N GLY A 117 -4.08 17.53 -0.33
CA GLY A 117 -5.34 16.89 -0.69
C GLY A 117 -5.78 15.89 0.38
N PHE A 118 -5.97 14.63 -0.04
CA PHE A 118 -6.07 13.55 0.94
C PHE A 118 -4.71 13.34 1.60
N VAL A 119 -4.72 13.13 2.91
CA VAL A 119 -3.55 12.74 3.69
C VAL A 119 -3.95 11.58 4.59
N VAL A 120 -2.99 10.74 4.95
CA VAL A 120 -3.23 9.64 5.86
C VAL A 120 -3.35 10.19 7.28
N HIS A 121 -4.42 9.80 7.96
CA HIS A 121 -4.54 9.94 9.40
C HIS A 121 -3.80 8.79 10.08
N GLY A 122 -4.03 7.54 9.65
CA GLY A 122 -3.32 6.38 10.18
C GLY A 122 -3.83 5.05 9.61
N LEU A 123 -3.17 3.95 9.99
CA LEU A 123 -3.56 2.59 9.63
C LEU A 123 -3.80 1.78 10.90
N TRP A 124 -5.05 1.39 11.14
CA TRP A 124 -5.48 0.92 12.45
C TRP A 124 -5.79 -0.58 12.44
N PRO A 125 -5.00 -1.41 13.14
CA PRO A 125 -5.39 -2.77 13.45
C PRO A 125 -6.72 -2.76 14.21
N SER A 126 -7.68 -3.54 13.73
CA SER A 126 -9.08 -3.48 14.17
C SER A 126 -9.66 -4.88 14.35
N THR A 127 -10.73 -4.98 15.13
CA THR A 127 -11.44 -6.23 15.43
C THR A 127 -12.93 -6.10 15.13
N PHE A 128 -13.57 -7.21 14.79
CA PHE A 128 -15.01 -7.39 14.68
C PHE A 128 -15.70 -7.62 16.04
N LYS A 129 -14.94 -7.87 17.13
CA LYS A 129 -15.52 -8.09 18.46
C LYS A 129 -16.42 -6.92 18.85
N LYS A 130 -17.68 -7.24 19.18
CA LYS A 130 -18.68 -6.26 19.59
C LYS A 130 -18.27 -5.58 20.89
N GLY A 131 -18.23 -4.26 20.83
CA GLY A 131 -17.88 -3.33 21.89
C GLY A 131 -17.64 -2.00 21.21
N SER A 132 -18.70 -1.19 21.03
CA SER A 132 -18.71 0.01 20.18
C SER A 132 -17.84 1.16 20.69
N SER A 133 -17.05 0.95 21.74
CA SER A 133 -16.08 1.94 22.19
C SER A 133 -14.77 1.74 21.44
N SER A 134 -14.07 2.84 21.18
CA SER A 134 -12.71 2.82 20.61
C SER A 134 -11.73 1.93 21.39
N HIS A 135 -12.09 1.48 22.58
CA HIS A 135 -11.31 0.63 23.47
C HIS A 135 -11.27 -0.84 23.01
N SER A 136 -12.21 -1.31 22.19
CA SER A 136 -12.20 -2.71 21.73
C SER A 136 -11.06 -3.03 20.76
N HIS A 137 -10.52 -2.03 20.08
CA HIS A 137 -9.44 -2.19 19.10
C HIS A 137 -8.06 -2.25 19.77
N PRO A 138 -7.13 -3.06 19.23
CA PRO A 138 -5.73 -3.04 19.65
C PRO A 138 -5.16 -1.62 19.64
N ARG A 139 -4.51 -1.24 20.74
CA ARG A 139 -3.85 0.06 20.86
C ARG A 139 -2.81 0.11 21.95
N ASN A 140 -1.82 0.98 21.76
CA ASN A 140 -0.76 1.27 22.72
C ASN A 140 -0.06 -0.04 23.14
N CYS A 141 0.32 -0.88 22.18
CA CYS A 141 0.73 -2.25 22.46
C CYS A 141 2.18 -2.38 22.92
N ARG A 142 3.03 -1.40 22.64
CA ARG A 142 4.39 -1.28 23.19
C ARG A 142 4.67 0.16 23.58
N ASN A 143 5.58 0.35 24.55
CA ASN A 143 6.13 1.66 24.87
C ASN A 143 7.34 1.83 23.95
N GLU A 144 7.29 2.81 23.06
CA GLU A 144 8.37 3.08 22.11
C GLU A 144 9.01 4.42 22.44
N LYS A 145 10.23 4.63 21.95
CA LYS A 145 10.88 5.94 21.93
C LYS A 145 10.43 6.72 20.69
N PRO A 146 10.73 8.02 20.62
CA PRO A 146 10.63 8.79 19.39
C PRO A 146 11.27 8.06 18.22
N MET A 147 10.54 7.97 17.11
CA MET A 147 11.05 7.38 15.88
C MET A 147 12.22 8.20 15.33
N PRO A 148 13.18 7.59 14.63
CA PRO A 148 14.22 8.32 13.90
C PRO A 148 13.60 9.33 12.93
N ILE A 149 14.15 10.55 12.89
CA ILE A 149 13.65 11.65 12.07
C ILE A 149 13.71 11.34 10.57
N GLU A 150 14.59 10.43 10.17
CA GLU A 150 14.74 9.92 8.81
C GLU A 150 13.46 9.24 8.32
N ILE A 151 12.77 8.51 9.19
CA ILE A 151 11.48 7.86 8.90
C ILE A 151 10.43 8.93 8.67
N ILE A 152 10.34 9.89 9.59
CA ILE A 152 9.40 11.01 9.48
C ILE A 152 9.61 11.73 8.15
N ARG A 153 10.86 12.13 7.85
CA ARG A 153 11.22 12.82 6.62
C ARG A 153 10.85 12.03 5.36
N LYS A 154 11.02 10.71 5.38
CA LYS A 154 10.75 9.82 4.23
C LYS A 154 9.25 9.74 3.91
N TYR A 155 8.38 9.74 4.92
CA TYR A 155 6.94 9.54 4.73
C TYR A 155 6.07 10.77 5.03
N PHE A 156 6.68 11.91 5.38
CA PHE A 156 5.96 13.12 5.78
C PHE A 156 4.88 13.55 4.78
N CYS A 157 5.12 13.36 3.49
CA CYS A 157 4.23 13.81 2.42
C CYS A 157 2.86 13.13 2.43
N MET A 158 2.77 11.89 2.91
CA MET A 158 1.48 11.23 3.09
C MET A 158 0.86 11.56 4.45
N MET A 159 1.65 11.97 5.45
CA MET A 159 1.23 12.27 6.82
C MET A 159 1.93 13.55 7.32
N PRO A 160 1.48 14.75 6.91
CA PRO A 160 2.21 16.01 7.12
C PRO A 160 2.11 16.55 8.56
N SER A 161 2.55 15.75 9.53
CA SER A 161 2.69 16.10 10.95
C SER A 161 3.53 15.05 11.68
N GLU A 162 4.62 15.49 12.29
CA GLU A 162 5.52 14.66 13.10
C GLU A 162 4.79 14.04 14.30
N ASN A 163 4.04 14.86 15.03
CA ASN A 163 3.25 14.43 16.19
C ASN A 163 2.20 13.39 15.82
N LEU A 164 1.53 13.57 14.67
CA LEU A 164 0.57 12.58 14.17
C LEU A 164 1.29 11.27 13.83
N MET A 165 2.41 11.33 13.12
CA MET A 165 3.17 10.13 12.76
C MET A 165 3.64 9.36 14.00
N GLN A 166 4.20 10.05 15.00
CA GLN A 166 4.63 9.43 16.25
C GLN A 166 3.45 8.81 17.01
N GLY A 167 2.39 9.58 17.23
CA GLY A 167 1.23 9.11 17.97
C GLY A 167 0.54 7.92 17.30
N GLU A 168 0.45 7.92 15.97
CA GLU A 168 -0.14 6.81 15.21
C GLU A 168 0.73 5.55 15.23
N TRP A 169 2.06 5.71 15.21
CA TRP A 169 2.97 4.59 15.41
C TRP A 169 2.78 3.98 16.79
N GLU A 170 2.94 4.77 17.85
CA GLU A 170 2.86 4.29 19.23
C GLU A 170 1.49 3.68 19.54
N LYS A 171 0.43 4.34 19.10
CA LYS A 171 -0.94 3.93 19.40
C LYS A 171 -1.40 2.76 18.56
N HIS A 172 -1.06 2.70 17.28
CA HIS A 172 -1.66 1.72 16.35
C HIS A 172 -0.61 0.83 15.69
N GLY A 173 0.51 1.39 15.24
CA GLY A 173 1.59 0.64 14.59
C GLY A 173 2.22 -0.43 15.48
N THR A 174 2.47 -0.12 16.75
CA THR A 174 3.11 -1.05 17.71
C THR A 174 2.32 -2.34 17.98
N CYS A 175 1.06 -2.41 17.57
CA CYS A 175 0.21 -3.57 17.79
C CYS A 175 0.38 -4.69 16.76
N TYR A 176 1.12 -4.45 15.67
CA TYR A 176 1.29 -5.44 14.61
C TYR A 176 2.66 -5.46 13.98
N TRP A 177 3.26 -4.29 13.73
CA TRP A 177 4.59 -4.19 13.11
C TRP A 177 5.66 -4.15 14.18
N GLU A 178 6.84 -4.71 13.90
CA GLU A 178 7.98 -4.63 14.82
C GLU A 178 8.70 -3.30 14.71
N LYS A 179 8.76 -2.73 13.49
CA LYS A 179 9.47 -1.48 13.22
C LYS A 179 8.57 -0.41 12.61
N PRO A 180 8.80 0.87 12.94
CA PRO A 180 8.04 1.97 12.35
C PRO A 180 8.15 2.03 10.82
N GLU A 181 9.31 1.71 10.26
CA GLU A 181 9.50 1.71 8.79
C GLU A 181 8.54 0.75 8.08
N GLU A 182 8.27 -0.42 8.65
CA GLU A 182 7.37 -1.43 8.07
C GLU A 182 5.92 -0.93 8.08
N TYR A 183 5.52 -0.27 9.17
CA TYR A 183 4.20 0.36 9.29
C TYR A 183 3.99 1.44 8.22
N PHE A 184 4.95 2.37 8.07
CA PHE A 184 4.81 3.46 7.11
C PHE A 184 4.98 3.00 5.65
N GLU A 185 5.81 1.99 5.35
CA GLU A 185 5.83 1.40 4.00
C GLU A 185 4.48 0.74 3.67
N GLN A 186 3.84 0.06 4.63
CA GLN A 186 2.52 -0.53 4.40
C GLN A 186 1.47 0.54 4.11
N ILE A 187 1.47 1.64 4.88
CA ILE A 187 0.61 2.80 4.63
C ILE A 187 0.87 3.35 3.23
N LYS A 188 2.13 3.60 2.88
CA LYS A 188 2.52 4.13 1.56
C LYS A 188 2.00 3.25 0.44
N SER A 189 2.17 1.93 0.55
CA SER A 189 1.68 0.98 -0.44
C SER A 189 0.15 0.97 -0.60
N LEU A 190 -0.61 1.28 0.45
CA LEU A 190 -2.07 1.38 0.38
C LEU A 190 -2.51 2.74 -0.16
N TYR A 191 -1.82 3.80 0.22
CA TYR A 191 -2.13 5.17 -0.15
C TYR A 191 -1.78 5.48 -1.62
N SER A 192 -0.78 4.82 -2.19
CA SER A 192 -0.34 5.02 -3.57
C SER A 192 -1.08 4.17 -4.61
N LYS A 193 -2.23 3.58 -4.27
CA LYS A 193 -3.05 2.75 -5.17
C LYS A 193 -4.24 3.52 -5.68
#